data_AF-A0A1M5DD36-F1
#
_entry.id   AF-A0A1M5DD36-F1
#
_cell.length_a   1.000
_cell.length_b   1.000
_cell.length_c   1.000
_cell.angle_alpha   90.00
_cell.angle_beta   90.00
_cell.angle_gamma   90.00
#
_symmetry.space_group_name_H-M   'P 1'
#
loop_
_entity.id
_entity.type
_entity.pdbx_description
1 polymer ?
#
loop_
_entity_poly.entity_id
_entity_poly.type
_entity_poly.pdbx_seq_one_letter_code
_entity_poly.pdbx_strand_id
1 'polypeptide(L)'
;MRSKNYENQIFTEKVEVLEGTSTFENCIFEKGVYIKGDNKRHFLVGGVVRANFLSCIFRSKGDEPCVALWTRAQGEFVGCKMSSDDFVPVRIDTGAHGVFRDCSIDYPAKRCGVAIMVAASGDFGNCRFCRFGEDSAEVEPVYFDAHDKEKTRFENCSFCKK
;
A
#
# COMPACT_ATOMS: atom_id res chain seq x y z
N MET A 1 7.78 -23.10 3.61
CA MET A 1 8.35 -21.74 3.64
C MET A 1 8.27 -21.22 5.06
N ARG A 2 9.37 -20.70 5.62
CA ARG A 2 9.35 -20.07 6.96
C ARG A 2 8.72 -18.69 6.84
N SER A 3 7.66 -18.43 7.61
CA SER A 3 7.13 -17.07 7.81
C SER A 3 8.11 -16.28 8.67
N LYS A 4 8.41 -15.05 8.30
CA LYS A 4 9.14 -14.12 9.16
C LYS A 4 8.13 -13.25 9.91
N ASN A 5 8.27 -13.14 11.24
CA ASN A 5 7.38 -12.33 12.06
C ASN A 5 8.20 -11.23 12.74
N TYR A 6 7.66 -10.01 12.73
CA TYR A 6 8.28 -8.82 13.30
C TYR A 6 7.24 -8.07 14.14
N GLU A 7 7.59 -7.76 15.38
CA GLU A 7 6.67 -7.12 16.33
C GLU A 7 7.32 -5.93 17.01
N ASN A 8 6.59 -4.81 17.13
CA ASN A 8 6.99 -3.61 17.88
C ASN A 8 8.34 -3.02 17.45
N GLN A 9 8.66 -3.08 16.16
CA GLN A 9 9.92 -2.59 15.60
C GLN A 9 9.74 -1.26 14.87
N ILE A 10 10.82 -0.46 14.86
CA ILE A 10 10.94 0.74 14.05
C ILE A 10 11.98 0.48 12.96
N PHE A 11 11.55 0.57 11.72
CA PHE A 11 12.40 0.46 10.53
C PHE A 11 12.69 1.86 9.99
N THR A 12 13.93 2.31 10.16
CA THR A 12 14.40 3.62 9.67
C THR A 12 14.78 3.58 8.19
N GLU A 13 14.99 2.38 7.64
CA GLU A 13 15.28 2.14 6.22
C GLU A 13 14.09 1.52 5.50
N LYS A 14 14.11 1.58 4.16
CA LYS A 14 13.09 0.96 3.32
C LYS A 14 13.09 -0.55 3.59
N VAL A 15 11.93 -1.11 3.93
CA VAL A 15 11.79 -2.56 4.09
C VAL A 15 11.38 -3.18 2.77
N GLU A 16 12.16 -4.15 2.30
CA GLU A 16 11.86 -4.90 1.08
C GLU A 16 11.43 -6.33 1.41
N VAL A 17 10.25 -6.72 0.91
CA VAL A 17 9.76 -8.10 0.98
C VAL A 17 9.76 -8.67 -0.43
N LEU A 18 10.74 -9.53 -0.70
CA LEU A 18 11.03 -10.05 -2.04
C LEU A 18 10.75 -11.56 -2.18
N GLU A 19 10.54 -12.26 -1.08
CA GLU A 19 10.31 -13.70 -1.08
C GLU A 19 9.45 -14.15 0.12
N GLY A 20 8.70 -15.23 -0.08
CA GLY A 20 7.97 -15.90 0.99
C GLY A 20 6.84 -15.07 1.60
N THR A 21 6.65 -15.24 2.91
CA THR A 21 5.60 -14.55 3.67
C THR A 21 6.21 -13.88 4.89
N SER A 22 5.85 -12.62 5.10
CA SER A 22 6.25 -11.83 6.26
C SER A 22 5.03 -11.24 6.96
N THR A 23 5.03 -11.25 8.28
CA THR A 23 4.01 -10.60 9.11
C THR A 23 4.66 -9.54 9.99
N PHE A 24 4.06 -8.36 10.05
CA PHE A 24 4.52 -7.23 10.86
C PHE A 24 3.36 -6.75 11.73
N GLU A 25 3.59 -6.62 13.03
CA GLU A 25 2.58 -6.17 13.98
C GLU A 25 3.11 -5.01 14.82
N ASN A 26 2.32 -3.94 14.93
CA ASN A 26 2.66 -2.73 15.69
C ASN A 26 4.02 -2.12 15.30
N CYS A 27 4.40 -2.23 14.03
CA CYS A 27 5.67 -1.73 13.50
C CYS A 27 5.53 -0.33 12.89
N ILE A 28 6.64 0.41 12.86
CA ILE A 28 6.74 1.73 12.22
C ILE A 28 7.75 1.65 11.08
N PHE A 29 7.37 2.11 9.89
CA PHE A 29 8.20 2.16 8.69
C PHE A 29 8.43 3.62 8.28
N GLU A 30 9.61 4.17 8.55
CA GLU A 30 9.87 5.60 8.33
C GLU A 30 10.12 5.96 6.87
N LYS A 31 10.64 5.01 6.08
CA LYS A 31 10.82 5.13 4.62
C LYS A 31 9.85 4.25 3.82
N GLY A 32 8.88 3.65 4.51
CA GLY A 32 7.87 2.79 3.92
C GLY A 32 8.34 1.37 3.62
N VAL A 33 7.51 0.66 2.85
CA VAL A 33 7.70 -0.75 2.49
C VAL A 33 7.55 -0.96 0.98
N TYR A 34 8.35 -1.86 0.44
CA TYR A 34 8.30 -2.32 -0.94
C TYR A 34 8.11 -3.84 -0.97
N ILE A 35 7.03 -4.31 -1.60
CA ILE A 35 6.69 -5.73 -1.70
C ILE A 35 6.65 -6.09 -3.17
N LYS A 36 7.50 -7.02 -3.57
CA LYS A 36 7.68 -7.37 -4.99
C LYS A 36 7.60 -8.87 -5.18
N GLY A 37 6.66 -9.32 -6.00
CA GLY A 37 6.61 -10.71 -6.44
C GLY A 37 7.52 -11.00 -7.63
N ASP A 38 7.38 -12.20 -8.20
CA ASP A 38 8.17 -12.65 -9.36
C ASP A 38 7.32 -12.62 -10.65
N ASN A 39 7.96 -12.22 -11.75
CA ASN A 39 7.40 -12.26 -13.11
C ASN A 39 7.69 -13.59 -13.84
N LYS A 40 8.56 -14.46 -13.31
CA LYS A 40 8.93 -15.71 -13.98
C LYS A 40 7.82 -16.76 -13.87
N ARG A 41 7.24 -17.13 -15.02
CA ARG A 41 6.18 -18.15 -15.21
C ARG A 41 6.62 -19.60 -14.95
N HIS A 42 7.61 -19.89 -14.12
CA HIS A 42 8.01 -21.28 -13.86
C HIS A 42 7.25 -21.87 -12.67
N PHE A 43 6.23 -22.64 -13.04
CA PHE A 43 5.21 -23.34 -12.27
C PHE A 43 5.71 -24.37 -11.24
N LEU A 44 6.96 -24.28 -10.76
CA LEU A 44 7.54 -25.30 -9.89
C LEU A 44 8.18 -24.79 -8.59
N VAL A 45 8.56 -23.51 -8.45
CA VAL A 45 9.18 -23.03 -7.18
C VAL A 45 8.93 -21.54 -6.85
N GLY A 46 8.33 -20.73 -7.73
CA GLY A 46 8.09 -19.30 -7.47
C GLY A 46 6.93 -19.06 -6.51
N GLY A 47 7.21 -19.00 -5.20
CA GLY A 47 6.20 -18.72 -4.18
C GLY A 47 5.59 -17.33 -4.33
N VAL A 48 4.29 -17.20 -4.03
CA VAL A 48 3.62 -15.90 -3.96
C VAL A 48 4.26 -15.09 -2.83
N VAL A 49 4.75 -13.89 -3.14
CA VAL A 49 5.26 -12.97 -2.12
C VAL A 49 4.08 -12.30 -1.43
N ARG A 50 4.00 -12.52 -0.11
CA ARG A 50 2.91 -12.01 0.73
C ARG A 50 3.48 -11.24 1.91
N ALA A 51 2.86 -10.11 2.24
CA ALA A 51 3.19 -9.39 3.45
C ALA A 51 1.92 -8.94 4.16
N ASN A 52 1.83 -9.23 5.45
CA ASN A 52 0.71 -8.89 6.31
C ASN A 52 1.15 -7.85 7.33
N PHE A 53 0.36 -6.79 7.51
CA PHE A 53 0.65 -5.70 8.42
C PHE A 53 -0.56 -5.45 9.31
N LEU A 54 -0.35 -5.54 10.62
CA LEU A 54 -1.38 -5.31 11.62
C LEU A 54 -0.99 -4.12 12.48
N SER A 55 -1.86 -3.10 12.53
CA SER A 55 -1.68 -1.90 13.36
C SER A 55 -0.35 -1.18 13.11
N CYS A 56 0.15 -1.22 11.87
CA CYS A 56 1.43 -0.61 11.50
C CYS A 56 1.27 0.85 11.05
N ILE A 57 2.37 1.61 11.17
CA ILE A 57 2.44 2.99 10.70
C ILE A 57 3.48 3.11 9.59
N PHE A 58 3.07 3.62 8.43
CA PHE A 58 3.92 3.87 7.28
C PHE A 58 4.04 5.37 7.05
N ARG A 59 5.28 5.83 6.95
CA ARG A 59 5.63 7.20 6.58
C ARG A 59 6.54 7.14 5.35
N SER A 60 6.48 8.18 4.54
CA SER A 60 7.47 8.44 3.52
C SER A 60 7.72 9.93 3.43
N LYS A 61 8.99 10.30 3.33
CA LYS A 61 9.47 11.64 2.99
C LYS A 61 10.19 11.55 1.66
N GLY A 62 9.83 12.41 0.71
CA GLY A 62 10.42 12.45 -0.63
C GLY A 62 9.48 11.97 -1.72
N ASP A 63 10.05 11.40 -2.77
CA ASP A 63 9.43 11.10 -4.06
C ASP A 63 8.98 9.64 -4.23
N GLU A 64 8.83 8.92 -3.11
CA GLU A 64 8.41 7.52 -3.09
C GLU A 64 7.16 7.27 -2.25
N PRO A 65 6.36 6.24 -2.60
CA PRO A 65 5.24 5.81 -1.78
C PRO A 65 5.71 5.16 -0.48
N CYS A 66 4.91 5.32 0.58
CA CYS A 66 5.15 4.64 1.86
C CYS A 66 4.73 3.16 1.82
N VAL A 67 3.83 2.78 0.90
CA VAL A 67 3.47 1.39 0.60
C VAL A 67 3.51 1.19 -0.90
N ALA A 68 4.39 0.31 -1.37
CA ALA A 68 4.48 -0.09 -2.77
C ALA A 68 4.31 -1.59 -2.93
N LEU A 69 3.31 -1.99 -3.71
CA LEU A 69 3.05 -3.36 -4.12
C LEU A 69 3.35 -3.50 -5.61
N TRP A 70 4.24 -4.43 -5.97
CA TRP A 70 4.68 -4.63 -7.34
C TRP A 70 4.64 -6.08 -7.76
N THR A 71 4.42 -6.28 -9.06
CA THR A 71 4.69 -7.56 -9.73
C THR A 71 4.01 -8.73 -9.03
N ARG A 72 2.68 -8.82 -9.11
CA ARG A 72 1.90 -9.94 -8.52
C ARG A 72 2.07 -10.13 -7.00
N ALA A 73 2.71 -9.19 -6.30
CA ALA A 73 2.76 -9.17 -4.85
C ALA A 73 1.36 -9.11 -4.25
N GLN A 74 1.21 -9.68 -3.06
CA GLN A 74 0.00 -9.60 -2.26
C GLN A 74 0.32 -8.90 -0.93
N GLY A 75 -0.43 -7.86 -0.60
CA GLY A 75 -0.31 -7.16 0.68
C GLY A 75 -1.63 -7.16 1.43
N GLU A 76 -1.60 -7.43 2.73
CA GLU A 76 -2.75 -7.26 3.62
C GLU A 76 -2.42 -6.26 4.73
N PHE A 77 -3.26 -5.25 4.89
CA PHE A 77 -3.08 -4.15 5.83
C PHE A 77 -4.34 -3.99 6.67
N VAL A 78 -4.22 -4.18 7.99
CA VAL A 78 -5.35 -4.12 8.93
C VAL A 78 -5.04 -3.11 10.02
N GLY A 79 -5.90 -2.10 10.19
CA GLY A 79 -5.72 -1.08 11.22
C GLY A 79 -4.49 -0.19 11.01
N CYS A 80 -3.97 -0.11 9.77
CA CYS A 80 -2.73 0.59 9.46
C CYS A 80 -2.94 2.08 9.19
N LYS A 81 -1.92 2.88 9.47
CA LYS A 81 -1.87 4.30 9.08
C LYS A 81 -0.79 4.52 8.03
N MET A 82 -1.15 5.17 6.92
CA MET A 82 -0.26 5.45 5.79
C MET A 82 -0.27 6.95 5.52
N SER A 83 0.91 7.57 5.46
CA SER A 83 1.05 9.00 5.21
C SER A 83 2.29 9.27 4.37
N SER A 84 2.16 10.17 3.39
CA SER A 84 3.29 10.71 2.63
C SER A 84 3.15 12.21 2.53
N ASP A 85 4.26 12.93 2.63
CA ASP A 85 4.26 14.40 2.65
C ASP A 85 4.14 14.98 1.23
N ASP A 86 4.80 14.37 0.24
CA ASP A 86 4.94 14.94 -1.12
C ASP A 86 4.60 13.96 -2.26
N PHE A 87 4.29 12.71 -1.93
CA PHE A 87 4.04 11.65 -2.90
C PHE A 87 2.71 10.93 -2.63
N VAL A 88 2.31 10.06 -3.57
CA VAL A 88 1.16 9.17 -3.35
C VAL A 88 1.50 8.15 -2.26
N PRO A 89 0.74 8.07 -1.15
CA PRO A 89 1.07 7.16 -0.05
C PRO A 89 1.10 5.68 -0.45
N VAL A 90 0.13 5.25 -1.26
CA VAL A 90 -0.03 3.84 -1.65
C VAL A 90 0.04 3.69 -3.17
N ARG A 91 0.91 2.81 -3.64
CA ARG A 91 0.98 2.44 -5.05
C ARG A 91 0.86 0.92 -5.22
N ILE A 92 -0.04 0.49 -6.11
CA ILE A 92 -0.26 -0.90 -6.46
C ILE A 92 -0.09 -1.04 -7.97
N ASP A 93 0.82 -1.91 -8.40
CA ASP A 93 1.28 -1.94 -9.79
C ASP A 93 1.54 -3.36 -10.32
N THR A 94 1.51 -3.53 -11.63
CA THR A 94 1.97 -4.70 -12.36
C THR A 94 1.34 -6.01 -11.84
N GLY A 95 0.01 -6.06 -11.82
CA GLY A 95 -0.74 -7.24 -11.39
C GLY A 95 -0.68 -7.53 -9.89
N ALA A 96 -0.10 -6.64 -9.08
CA ALA A 96 -0.14 -6.76 -7.63
C ALA A 96 -1.54 -6.47 -7.08
N HIS A 97 -1.79 -6.98 -5.87
CA HIS A 97 -3.07 -6.80 -5.19
C HIS A 97 -2.87 -6.46 -3.72
N GLY A 98 -3.63 -5.48 -3.23
CA GLY A 98 -3.61 -5.07 -1.83
C GLY A 98 -4.99 -5.11 -1.18
N VAL A 99 -5.06 -5.64 0.04
CA VAL A 99 -6.27 -5.62 0.88
C VAL A 99 -6.02 -4.66 2.04
N PHE A 100 -6.91 -3.69 2.22
CA PHE A 100 -6.82 -2.65 3.25
C PHE A 100 -8.11 -2.65 4.06
N ARG A 101 -8.01 -2.88 5.37
CA ARG A 101 -9.16 -2.91 6.28
C ARG A 101 -8.93 -2.00 7.46
N ASP A 102 -9.91 -1.14 7.74
CA ASP A 102 -9.87 -0.21 8.87
C ASP A 102 -8.62 0.68 8.86
N CYS A 103 -8.12 1.02 7.67
CA CYS A 103 -6.89 1.79 7.47
C CYS A 103 -7.16 3.29 7.32
N SER A 104 -6.17 4.11 7.68
CA SER A 104 -6.16 5.55 7.39
C SER A 104 -5.07 5.88 6.37
N ILE A 105 -5.44 6.58 5.31
CA ILE A 105 -4.55 7.03 4.23
C ILE A 105 -4.61 8.56 4.19
N ASP A 106 -3.55 9.19 4.69
CA ASP A 106 -3.37 10.64 4.71
C ASP A 106 -2.50 11.06 3.51
N TYR A 107 -2.98 11.99 2.68
CA TYR A 107 -2.31 12.35 1.43
C TYR A 107 -2.34 13.86 1.13
N PRO A 108 -1.30 14.40 0.47
CA PRO A 108 -1.20 15.84 0.24
C PRO A 108 -2.14 16.29 -0.88
N ALA A 109 -2.55 17.55 -0.84
CA ALA A 109 -3.56 18.09 -1.73
C ALA A 109 -3.21 18.03 -3.24
N LYS A 110 -1.92 17.94 -3.57
CA LYS A 110 -1.39 17.85 -4.93
C LYS A 110 -1.37 16.43 -5.50
N ARG A 111 -1.74 15.42 -4.70
CA ARG A 111 -1.63 13.99 -5.04
C ARG A 111 -2.94 13.27 -4.72
N CYS A 112 -3.07 12.07 -5.28
CA CYS A 112 -4.05 11.09 -4.85
C CYS A 112 -3.52 10.33 -3.62
N GLY A 113 -4.42 9.68 -2.87
CA GLY A 113 -4.04 8.82 -1.74
C GLY A 113 -3.57 7.44 -2.19
N VAL A 114 -4.14 6.93 -3.28
CA VAL A 114 -3.81 5.61 -3.84
C VAL A 114 -3.67 5.73 -5.36
N ALA A 115 -2.63 5.13 -5.92
CA ALA A 115 -2.48 4.92 -7.35
C ALA A 115 -2.54 3.42 -7.69
N ILE A 116 -3.48 3.04 -8.56
CA ILE A 116 -3.67 1.66 -9.03
C ILE A 116 -3.35 1.61 -10.53
N MET A 117 -2.31 0.86 -10.85
CA MET A 117 -1.65 0.87 -12.16
C MET A 117 -1.78 -0.50 -12.85
N VAL A 118 -1.23 -0.63 -14.06
CA VAL A 118 -1.06 -1.86 -14.88
C VAL A 118 -1.57 -3.17 -14.26
N ALA A 119 -2.81 -3.55 -14.60
CA ALA A 119 -3.47 -4.80 -14.21
C ALA A 119 -3.53 -5.09 -12.69
N ALA A 120 -3.24 -4.10 -11.85
CA ALA A 120 -3.30 -4.19 -10.40
C ALA A 120 -4.73 -3.92 -9.89
N SER A 121 -4.97 -4.29 -8.63
CA SER A 121 -6.25 -4.00 -7.96
C SER A 121 -6.08 -3.85 -6.45
N GLY A 122 -7.11 -3.34 -5.78
CA GLY A 122 -7.14 -3.34 -4.32
C GLY A 122 -8.55 -3.40 -3.74
N ASP A 123 -8.66 -3.99 -2.56
CA ASP A 123 -9.89 -4.05 -1.78
C ASP A 123 -9.75 -3.16 -0.56
N PHE A 124 -10.60 -2.14 -0.44
CA PHE A 124 -10.60 -1.18 0.65
C PHE A 124 -11.90 -1.28 1.43
N GLY A 125 -11.83 -1.72 2.69
CA GLY A 125 -12.97 -1.86 3.59
C GLY A 125 -12.82 -0.97 4.82
N ASN A 126 -13.83 -0.15 5.11
CA ASN A 126 -13.85 0.78 6.25
C ASN A 126 -12.64 1.73 6.31
N CYS A 127 -12.04 2.05 5.16
CA CYS A 127 -10.87 2.91 5.10
C CYS A 127 -11.24 4.39 5.13
N ARG A 128 -10.36 5.22 5.70
CA ARG A 128 -10.47 6.67 5.69
C ARG A 128 -9.38 7.29 4.83
N PHE A 129 -9.78 8.10 3.88
CA PHE A 129 -8.90 8.84 2.98
C PHE A 129 -8.98 10.31 3.35
N CYS A 130 -7.89 10.89 3.83
CA CYS A 130 -7.87 12.27 4.29
C CYS A 130 -6.82 13.10 3.55
N ARG A 131 -7.32 14.05 2.77
CA ARG A 131 -6.50 15.03 2.05
C ARG A 131 -6.06 16.12 3.02
N PHE A 132 -4.80 16.52 3.00
CA PHE A 132 -4.30 17.67 3.76
C PHE A 132 -3.61 18.70 2.87
N GLY A 133 -3.58 19.95 3.33
CA GLY A 133 -2.99 21.07 2.61
C GLY A 133 -3.96 21.74 1.63
N GLU A 134 -3.55 22.88 1.11
CA GLU A 134 -4.37 23.70 0.23
C GLU A 134 -3.91 23.55 -1.23
N ASP A 135 -4.84 23.16 -2.09
CA ASP A 135 -4.68 23.26 -3.54
C ASP A 135 -6.06 23.45 -4.19
N SER A 136 -6.13 24.29 -5.21
CA SER A 136 -7.36 24.59 -5.95
C SER A 136 -7.74 23.48 -6.93
N ALA A 137 -6.77 22.65 -7.35
CA ALA A 137 -7.07 21.49 -8.17
C ALA A 137 -7.71 20.37 -7.34
N GLU A 138 -8.87 19.88 -7.74
CA GLU A 138 -9.44 18.66 -7.16
C GLU A 138 -8.73 17.44 -7.73
N VAL A 139 -7.92 16.78 -6.90
CA VAL A 139 -7.35 15.47 -7.21
C VAL A 139 -8.21 14.41 -6.57
N GLU A 140 -8.62 13.42 -7.36
CA GLU A 140 -9.37 12.27 -6.85
C GLU A 140 -8.54 11.52 -5.80
N PRO A 141 -9.18 10.99 -4.74
CA PRO A 141 -8.48 10.24 -3.69
C PRO A 141 -7.80 8.98 -4.22
N VAL A 142 -8.28 8.44 -5.34
CA VAL A 142 -7.75 7.24 -5.99
C VAL A 142 -7.55 7.53 -7.46
N TYR A 143 -6.34 7.29 -7.96
CA TYR A 143 -6.00 7.37 -9.37
C TYR A 143 -5.94 5.98 -9.99
N PHE A 144 -6.54 5.84 -11.18
CA PHE A 144 -6.54 4.60 -11.95
C PHE A 144 -5.87 4.82 -13.31
N ASP A 145 -4.75 4.12 -13.53
CA ASP A 145 -4.18 3.87 -14.87
C ASP A 145 -4.37 2.40 -15.28
N ALA A 146 -4.95 1.58 -14.39
CA ALA A 146 -5.27 0.20 -14.68
C ALA A 146 -6.48 0.10 -15.62
N HIS A 147 -6.33 -0.65 -16.72
CA HIS A 147 -7.44 -1.00 -17.62
C HIS A 147 -8.58 -1.76 -16.90
N ASP A 148 -8.28 -2.46 -15.80
CA ASP A 148 -9.22 -3.31 -15.06
C ASP A 148 -9.72 -2.66 -13.76
N LYS A 149 -10.13 -1.38 -13.79
CA LYS A 149 -10.65 -0.66 -12.61
C LYS A 149 -11.77 -1.40 -11.85
N GLU A 150 -12.52 -2.26 -12.54
CA GLU A 150 -13.62 -3.08 -11.99
C GLU A 150 -13.18 -4.11 -10.94
N LYS A 151 -11.88 -4.43 -10.88
CA LYS A 151 -11.32 -5.34 -9.87
C LYS A 151 -11.01 -4.67 -8.55
N THR A 152 -11.09 -3.35 -8.46
CA THR A 152 -10.87 -2.60 -7.23
C THR A 152 -12.19 -2.31 -6.55
N ARG A 153 -12.26 -2.53 -5.23
CA ARG A 153 -13.49 -2.39 -4.44
C ARG A 153 -13.30 -1.42 -3.29
N PHE A 154 -14.33 -0.63 -3.03
CA PHE A 154 -14.43 0.25 -1.87
C PHE A 154 -15.73 -0.05 -1.14
N GLU A 155 -15.62 -0.42 0.13
CA GLU A 155 -16.75 -0.74 1.00
C GLU A 155 -16.66 0.11 2.26
N ASN A 156 -17.71 0.90 2.54
CA ASN A 156 -17.79 1.77 3.73
C ASN A 156 -16.59 2.73 3.91
N CYS A 157 -15.97 3.13 2.80
CA CYS A 157 -14.86 4.07 2.83
C CYS A 157 -15.35 5.52 2.99
N SER A 158 -14.56 6.34 3.68
CA SER A 158 -14.86 7.76 3.91
C SER A 158 -13.75 8.65 3.37
N PHE A 159 -14.14 9.83 2.88
CA PHE A 159 -13.23 10.81 2.28
C PHE A 159 -13.35 12.13 3.04
N CYS A 160 -12.21 12.66 3.48
CA CYS A 160 -12.15 13.82 4.38
C CYS A 160 -11.13 14.85 3.87
N LYS A 161 -11.35 16.13 4.20
CA LYS A 161 -10.39 17.22 4.00
C LYS A 161 -9.94 17.66 5.41
N LYS A 162 -8.63 17.71 5.63
CA LYS A 162 -7.96 18.14 6.87
C LYS A 162 -7.34 19.51 6.70
#